data_AF-A0A1H0MBS9-F1
#
_entry.id   AF-A0A1H0MBS9-F1
#
_cell.length_a   1.000
_cell.length_b   1.000
_cell.length_c   1.000
_cell.angle_alpha   90.00
_cell.angle_beta   90.00
_cell.angle_gamma   90.00
#
_symmetry.space_group_name_H-M   'P 1'
#
loop_
_entity.id
_entity.type
_entity.pdbx_description
1 polymer ?
#
loop_
_entity_poly.entity_id
_entity_poly.type
_entity_poly.pdbx_seq_one_letter_code
_entity_poly.pdbx_strand_id
1 'polypeptide(L)'
;MATNRNTKPVSLCIVTISHTQFLMPADKGLKLVELLQHAQHAQWDYSDRSDGRTYIVGEQVEAEYRAVKQSQLKLQKSETPEKPARGQTLLLERDR
;
A
#
# COMPACT_ATOMS: atom_id res chain seq x y z
N MET A 1 1.46 -13.13 34.66
CA MET A 1 1.43 -13.96 33.44
C MET A 1 0.39 -13.35 32.51
N ALA A 2 0.82 -12.70 31.42
CA ALA A 2 -0.08 -12.01 30.49
C ALA A 2 -0.48 -12.95 29.34
N THR A 3 -1.79 -12.98 29.07
CA THR A 3 -2.51 -13.93 28.23
C THR A 3 -2.13 -13.88 26.75
N ASN A 4 -2.03 -15.07 26.18
CA ASN A 4 -1.65 -15.42 24.81
C ASN A 4 -2.51 -14.68 23.76
N ARG A 5 -1.88 -13.88 22.88
CA ARG A 5 -2.56 -13.32 21.70
C ARG A 5 -2.82 -14.47 20.72
N ASN A 6 -4.04 -15.01 20.72
CA ASN A 6 -4.51 -15.98 19.74
C ASN A 6 -4.66 -15.30 18.37
N THR A 7 -3.56 -14.97 17.73
CA THR A 7 -3.53 -14.50 16.33
C THR A 7 -3.73 -15.71 15.44
N LYS A 8 -4.98 -15.94 15.02
CA LYS A 8 -5.27 -16.87 13.92
C LYS A 8 -4.36 -16.51 12.72
N PRO A 9 -3.74 -17.49 12.06
CA PRO A 9 -2.91 -17.20 10.90
C PRO A 9 -3.76 -16.49 9.84
N VAL A 10 -3.37 -15.25 9.51
CA VAL A 10 -4.04 -14.45 8.48
C VAL A 10 -3.50 -14.90 7.12
N SER A 11 -4.38 -15.48 6.30
CA SER A 11 -4.06 -15.80 4.91
C SER A 11 -3.76 -14.52 4.13
N LEU A 12 -2.71 -14.54 3.31
CA LEU A 12 -2.26 -13.40 2.52
C LEU A 12 -2.48 -13.62 1.03
N CYS A 13 -2.62 -12.53 0.30
CA CYS A 13 -2.72 -12.52 -1.16
C CYS A 13 -1.96 -11.33 -1.75
N ILE A 14 -1.57 -11.47 -3.02
CA ILE A 14 -1.20 -10.37 -3.88
C ILE A 14 -2.41 -10.05 -4.76
N VAL A 15 -2.80 -8.79 -4.80
CA VAL A 15 -3.73 -8.25 -5.78
C VAL A 15 -2.94 -7.40 -6.77
N THR A 16 -3.05 -7.72 -8.05
CA THR A 16 -2.47 -6.90 -9.12
C THR A 16 -3.59 -6.03 -9.69
N ILE A 17 -3.38 -4.72 -9.76
CA ILE A 17 -4.28 -3.78 -10.45
C ILE A 17 -3.45 -3.07 -11.51
N SER A 18 -3.77 -3.31 -12.78
CA SER A 18 -2.96 -2.90 -13.92
C SER A 18 -1.49 -3.35 -13.76
N HIS A 19 -0.56 -2.45 -13.42
CA HIS A 19 0.87 -2.77 -13.25
C HIS A 19 1.34 -2.77 -11.80
N THR A 20 0.45 -2.50 -10.84
CA THR A 20 0.82 -2.37 -9.43
C THR A 20 0.38 -3.59 -8.63
N GLN A 21 1.28 -4.09 -7.77
CA GLN A 21 1.02 -5.25 -6.92
C GLN A 21 0.86 -4.83 -5.46
N PHE A 22 -0.18 -5.32 -4.80
CA PHE A 22 -0.51 -5.02 -3.42
C PHE A 22 -0.55 -6.30 -2.57
N LEU A 23 0.18 -6.32 -1.45
CA LEU A 23 0.09 -7.40 -0.46
C LEU A 23 -0.98 -7.06 0.58
N MET A 24 -1.96 -7.94 0.76
CA MET A 24 -3.03 -7.73 1.74
C MET A 24 -3.65 -9.04 2.27
N PRO A 25 -4.45 -8.98 3.35
CA PRO A 25 -5.23 -10.12 3.80
C PRO A 25 -6.15 -10.66 2.70
N ALA A 26 -6.22 -11.99 2.60
CA ALA A 26 -6.96 -12.68 1.54
C ALA A 26 -8.44 -12.31 1.48
N ASP A 27 -9.09 -12.12 2.64
CA ASP A 27 -10.50 -11.73 2.73
C ASP A 27 -10.75 -10.32 2.16
N LYS A 28 -9.78 -9.42 2.26
CA LYS A 28 -9.85 -8.08 1.70
C LYS A 28 -9.54 -8.09 0.21
N GLY A 29 -8.53 -8.85 -0.21
CA GLY A 29 -8.12 -8.95 -1.60
C GLY A 29 -9.20 -9.54 -2.49
N LEU A 30 -9.88 -10.60 -2.03
CA LEU A 30 -10.99 -11.20 -2.78
C LEU A 30 -12.12 -10.18 -3.03
N LYS A 31 -12.55 -9.47 -1.99
CA LYS A 31 -13.57 -8.41 -2.10
C LYS A 31 -13.15 -7.29 -3.03
N LEU A 32 -11.87 -6.90 -2.98
CA LEU A 32 -11.35 -5.86 -3.85
C LEU A 32 -11.45 -6.27 -5.32
N VAL A 33 -11.06 -7.49 -5.67
CA VAL A 33 -11.16 -8.00 -7.04
C VAL A 33 -12.62 -8.10 -7.48
N GLU A 34 -13.52 -8.59 -6.62
CA GLU A 34 -14.97 -8.62 -6.90
C GLU A 34 -15.53 -7.22 -7.24
N LEU A 35 -15.15 -6.19 -6.47
CA LEU A 35 -15.59 -4.82 -6.74
C LEU A 35 -15.00 -4.27 -8.05
N LEU A 36 -13.72 -4.57 -8.32
CA LEU A 36 -13.04 -4.09 -9.51
C LEU A 36 -13.51 -4.75 -10.81
N GLN A 37 -14.07 -5.97 -10.75
CA GLN A 37 -14.70 -6.61 -11.92
C GLN A 37 -15.82 -5.76 -12.54
N HIS A 38 -16.44 -4.87 -11.77
CA HIS A 38 -17.50 -3.99 -12.26
C HIS A 38 -17.03 -2.53 -12.44
N ALA A 39 -15.74 -2.26 -12.24
CA ALA A 39 -15.17 -0.93 -12.35
C ALA A 39 -14.59 -0.67 -13.76
N GLN A 40 -14.68 0.58 -14.20
CA GLN A 40 -13.98 1.08 -15.38
C GLN A 40 -12.93 2.10 -14.95
N HIS A 41 -11.85 2.19 -15.72
CA HIS A 41 -10.85 3.21 -15.54
C HIS A 41 -11.47 4.59 -15.79
N ALA A 42 -11.20 5.57 -14.92
CA ALA A 42 -11.65 6.94 -15.10
C ALA A 42 -10.48 7.90 -14.87
N GLN A 43 -10.32 8.86 -15.77
CA GLN A 43 -9.27 9.88 -15.70
C GLN A 43 -9.92 11.26 -15.75
N TRP A 44 -9.34 12.24 -15.08
CA TRP A 44 -9.80 13.62 -15.22
C TRP A 44 -9.49 14.11 -16.63
N ASP A 45 -10.50 14.63 -17.32
CA ASP A 45 -10.31 15.40 -18.55
C ASP A 45 -9.76 16.81 -18.24
N TYR A 46 -8.51 17.06 -18.61
CA TYR A 46 -7.88 18.38 -18.47
C TYR A 46 -8.09 19.29 -19.70
N SER A 47 -8.79 18.81 -20.73
CA SER A 47 -9.01 19.58 -21.96
C SER A 47 -10.16 20.59 -21.83
N ASP A 48 -11.09 20.35 -20.90
CA ASP A 48 -12.19 21.26 -20.61
C ASP A 48 -11.71 22.41 -19.70
N ARG A 49 -11.87 23.65 -20.18
CA ARG A 49 -11.52 24.87 -19.44
C ARG A 49 -12.64 25.36 -18.54
N SER A 50 -13.80 24.71 -18.56
CA SER A 50 -14.91 25.03 -17.66
C SER A 50 -14.62 24.52 -16.25
N ASP A 51 -15.16 25.19 -15.22
CA ASP A 51 -14.99 24.80 -13.79
C ASP A 51 -15.60 23.42 -13.44
N GLY A 52 -16.12 22.69 -14.43
CA GLY A 52 -16.68 21.35 -14.29
C GLY A 52 -15.58 20.29 -14.29
N ARG A 53 -15.60 19.40 -13.28
CA ARG A 53 -14.75 18.20 -13.29
C ARG A 53 -15.40 17.14 -14.17
N THR A 54 -14.96 17.05 -15.41
CA THR A 54 -15.33 15.98 -16.34
C THR A 54 -14.32 14.83 -16.26
N TYR A 55 -14.80 13.60 -16.51
CA TYR A 55 -13.98 12.40 -16.47
C TYR A 55 -14.09 11.63 -17.78
N ILE A 56 -12.94 11.21 -18.32
CA ILE A 56 -12.84 10.29 -19.44
C ILE A 56 -12.94 8.88 -18.87
N VAL A 57 -13.98 8.16 -19.28
CA VAL A 57 -14.17 6.75 -18.93
C VAL A 57 -13.47 5.89 -19.97
N GLY A 58 -12.64 4.96 -19.49
CA GLY A 58 -11.86 4.03 -20.29
C GLY A 58 -12.34 2.59 -20.15
N GLU A 59 -11.41 1.66 -20.30
CA GLU A 59 -11.69 0.23 -20.28
C GLU A 59 -11.97 -0.30 -18.86
N GLN A 60 -12.44 -1.55 -18.79
CA GLN A 60 -12.62 -2.26 -17.53
C GLN A 60 -11.31 -2.40 -16.77
N VAL A 61 -11.35 -2.29 -15.44
CA VAL A 61 -10.16 -2.46 -14.62
C VAL A 61 -9.71 -3.92 -14.63
N GLU A 62 -8.49 -4.15 -15.07
CA GLU A 62 -7.84 -5.45 -14.97
C GLU A 62 -7.29 -5.66 -13.55
N ALA A 63 -7.90 -6.62 -12.83
CA ALA A 63 -7.51 -6.98 -11.48
C ALA A 63 -7.31 -8.49 -11.34
N GLU A 64 -6.15 -8.89 -10.81
CA GLU A 64 -5.80 -10.29 -10.59
C GLU A 64 -5.64 -10.60 -9.10
N TYR A 65 -6.10 -11.79 -8.69
CA TYR A 65 -5.92 -12.30 -7.33
C TYR A 65 -4.95 -13.49 -7.32
N ARG A 66 -3.94 -13.45 -6.44
CA ARG A 66 -3.04 -14.58 -6.19
C ARG A 66 -2.85 -14.81 -4.69
N ALA A 67 -3.28 -15.97 -4.20
CA ALA A 67 -2.98 -16.38 -2.83
C ALA A 67 -1.47 -16.65 -2.66
N VAL A 68 -0.89 -16.21 -1.55
CA VAL A 68 0.55 -16.37 -1.28
C VAL A 68 0.80 -16.91 0.13
N LYS A 69 1.87 -17.70 0.27
CA LYS A 69 2.36 -18.18 1.56
C LYS A 69 3.40 -17.20 2.11
N GLN A 70 3.52 -17.10 3.44
CA GLN A 70 4.56 -16.29 4.07
C GLN A 70 5.97 -16.66 3.57
N SER A 71 6.23 -17.94 3.28
CA SER A 71 7.52 -18.41 2.75
C SER A 71 7.87 -17.87 1.36
N GLN A 72 6.91 -17.30 0.64
CA GLN A 72 7.11 -16.68 -0.68
C GLN A 72 7.44 -15.18 -0.59
N LEU A 73 7.35 -14.59 0.61
CA LEU A 73 7.55 -13.17 0.84
C LEU A 73 8.95 -12.91 1.37
N LYS A 74 9.63 -11.91 0.80
CA LYS A 74 10.90 -11.40 1.32
C LYS A 74 10.70 -9.95 1.76
N LEU A 75 11.03 -9.67 3.01
CA LEU A 75 11.11 -8.30 3.50
C LEU A 75 12.40 -7.68 2.95
N GLN A 76 12.27 -6.60 2.20
CA GLN A 76 13.42 -5.75 1.92
C GLN A 76 13.85 -5.12 3.26
N LYS A 77 15.12 -5.26 3.63
CA LYS A 77 15.67 -4.47 4.74
C LYS A 77 15.54 -3.01 4.34
N SER A 78 14.66 -2.27 5.00
CA SER A 78 14.75 -0.82 5.00
C SER A 78 16.08 -0.48 5.68
N GLU A 79 16.96 0.22 4.97
CA GLU A 79 18.04 0.97 5.61
C GLU A 79 17.34 2.01 6.51
N THR A 80 17.06 1.59 7.74
CA THR A 80 16.63 2.51 8.78
C THR A 80 17.92 3.23 9.15
N PRO A 81 18.07 4.55 8.90
CA PRO A 81 19.25 5.24 9.38
C PRO A 81 19.31 5.02 10.89
N GLU A 82 20.45 4.53 11.37
CA GLU A 82 20.67 4.30 12.79
C GLU A 82 20.30 5.58 13.55
N LYS A 83 19.38 5.42 14.51
CA LYS A 83 18.98 6.48 15.43
C LYS A 83 20.27 7.09 16.02
N PRO A 84 20.55 8.40 15.89
CA PRO A 84 21.79 8.95 16.40
C PRO A 84 21.91 8.64 17.89
N ALA A 85 23.04 8.07 18.27
CA ALA A 85 23.34 7.69 19.64
C ALA A 85 23.14 8.91 20.55
N ARG A 86 22.37 8.68 21.61
CA ARG A 86 22.03 9.67 22.65
C ARG A 86 23.33 10.19 23.27
N GLY A 87 23.75 11.42 22.93
CA GLY A 87 24.93 12.01 23.56
C GLY A 87 25.67 13.12 22.81
N GLN A 88 25.05 13.86 21.89
CA GLN A 88 25.65 15.13 21.43
C GLN A 88 24.99 16.28 22.18
N THR A 89 25.57 16.62 23.32
CA THR A 89 25.39 17.94 23.93
C THR A 89 25.96 18.94 22.93
N LEU A 90 25.08 19.66 22.22
CA LEU A 90 25.48 20.88 21.53
C LEU A 90 25.85 21.90 22.61
N LEU A 91 27.14 21.96 22.95
CA LEU A 91 27.73 23.05 23.69
C LEU A 91 27.58 24.28 22.80
N LEU A 92 26.53 25.06 23.02
CA LEU A 92 26.40 26.41 22.49
C LEU A 92 27.48 27.26 23.16
N GLU A 93 28.67 27.29 22.57
CA GLU A 93 29.63 28.36 22.82
C GLU A 93 29.02 29.66 22.24
N ARG A 94 28.44 30.44 23.17
CA ARG A 94 28.36 31.89 23.04
C ARG A 94 29.78 32.48 23.07
N ASP A 95 29.89 33.68 22.49
CA ASP A 95 30.99 34.65 22.49
C ASP A 95 31.67 34.76 21.11
N ARG A 96 31.71 35.90 20.42
CA ARG A 96 31.50 37.32 20.73
C ARG A 96 31.05 38.06 19.47
#